data_AF-A0A0P0Z222-F1
#
_entry.id   AF-A0A0P0Z222-F1
#
_cell.length_a   1.000
_cell.length_b   1.000
_cell.length_c   1.000
_cell.angle_alpha   90.00
_cell.angle_beta   90.00
_cell.angle_gamma   90.00
#
_symmetry.space_group_name_H-M   'P 1'
#
loop_
_entity.id
_entity.type
_entity.pdbx_description
1 polymer ?
#
loop_
_entity_poly.entity_id
_entity_poly.type
_entity_poly.pdbx_seq_one_letter_code
_entity_poly.pdbx_strand_id
1 'polypeptide(L)' 'MRTGEGMPGLPGTVALAEYLGAETLLHVRLASGDICLALDRAAQAPRIGSNVVLACGPEHLHFFDAEGGALRER' A
#
# COMPACT_ATOMS: atom_id res chain seq x y z
N MET A 1 1.71 -9.06 -1.28
CA MET A 1 1.58 -8.43 0.05
C MET A 1 1.86 -9.46 1.14
N ARG A 2 2.69 -9.18 2.16
CA ARG A 2 2.88 -10.09 3.32
C ARG A 2 2.02 -9.57 4.47
N THR A 3 0.99 -10.31 4.86
CA THR A 3 0.24 -10.06 6.10
C THR A 3 0.95 -10.77 7.24
N GLY A 4 1.88 -10.09 7.91
CA GLY A 4 2.56 -10.60 9.11
C GLY A 4 2.23 -9.72 10.31
N GLU A 5 1.83 -10.34 11.43
CA GLU A 5 1.80 -9.64 12.71
C GLU A 5 3.23 -9.18 13.07
N GLY A 6 3.39 -7.90 13.43
CA GLY A 6 4.62 -7.37 14.00
C GLY A 6 5.45 -6.39 13.13
N MET A 7 5.08 -6.12 11.88
CA MET A 7 5.67 -5.00 11.12
C MET A 7 4.79 -3.75 11.25
N PRO A 8 5.34 -2.57 11.61
CA PRO A 8 4.60 -1.32 11.53
C PRO A 8 4.14 -1.10 10.08
N GLY A 9 2.87 -0.73 9.92
CA GLY A 9 2.25 -0.54 8.62
C GLY A 9 1.01 0.34 8.71
N LEU A 10 0.49 0.72 7.56
CA LEU A 10 -0.67 1.58 7.43
C LEU A 10 -1.93 0.71 7.31
N PRO A 11 -2.80 0.64 8.35
CA PRO A 11 -4.06 -0.07 8.24
C PRO A 11 -5.01 0.66 7.29
N GLY A 12 -5.79 -0.11 6.54
CA GLY A 12 -6.78 0.44 5.63
C GLY A 12 -7.79 -0.61 5.15
N THR A 13 -8.71 -0.16 4.30
CA THR A 13 -9.76 -1.00 3.72
C THR A 13 -9.71 -0.92 2.20
N VAL A 14 -9.81 -2.06 1.53
CA VAL A 14 -9.86 -2.11 0.06
C VAL A 14 -11.15 -1.46 -0.44
N ALA A 15 -11.00 -0.37 -1.19
CA ALA A 15 -12.09 0.41 -1.77
C ALA A 15 -12.42 -0.04 -3.21
N LEU A 16 -11.40 -0.43 -3.97
CA LEU A 16 -11.50 -0.89 -5.35
C LEU A 16 -10.38 -1.92 -5.60
N ALA A 17 -10.65 -2.91 -6.45
CA ALA A 17 -9.69 -3.88 -6.93
C ALA A 17 -9.79 -3.98 -8.45
N GLU A 18 -8.74 -3.58 -9.17
CA GLU A 18 -8.66 -3.64 -10.62
C GLU A 18 -7.84 -4.85 -11.05
N TYR A 19 -8.45 -5.77 -11.78
CA TYR A 19 -7.77 -6.95 -12.29
C TYR A 19 -7.06 -6.63 -13.61
N LEU A 20 -5.73 -6.68 -13.61
CA LEU A 20 -4.88 -6.32 -14.75
C LEU A 20 -4.28 -7.56 -15.45
N GLY A 21 -4.87 -8.74 -15.26
CA GLY A 21 -4.36 -10.01 -15.75
C GLY A 21 -3.47 -10.70 -14.72
N ALA A 22 -2.17 -10.44 -14.73
CA ALA A 22 -1.23 -11.10 -13.81
C ALA A 22 -1.19 -10.46 -12.42
N GLU A 23 -1.74 -9.27 -12.28
CA GLU A 23 -1.68 -8.45 -11.07
C GLU A 23 -3.07 -7.86 -10.77
N THR A 24 -3.31 -7.55 -9.50
CA THR A 24 -4.46 -6.74 -9.08
C THR A 24 -3.96 -5.44 -8.49
N LEU A 25 -4.44 -4.30 -9.00
CA LEU A 25 -4.20 -2.99 -8.40
C LEU A 25 -5.27 -2.74 -7.35
N LEU A 26 -4.87 -2.64 -6.09
CA LEU A 26 -5.74 -2.39 -4.95
C LEU A 26 -5.71 -0.91 -4.61
N HIS A 27 -6.89 -0.30 -4.50
CA HIS A 27 -7.06 1.03 -3.94
C HIS A 27 -7.43 0.85 -2.48
N VAL A 28 -6.49 1.16 -1.58
CA VAL A 28 -6.68 1.00 -0.15
C VAL A 28 -6.93 2.37 0.46
N ARG A 29 -8.10 2.52 1.08
CA ARG A 29 -8.45 3.72 1.84
C ARG A 29 -7.85 3.63 3.23
N LEU A 30 -7.01 4.60 3.58
CA LEU A 30 -6.44 4.72 4.91
C LEU A 30 -7.40 5.44 5.87
N ALA A 31 -7.10 5.38 7.17
CA ALA A 31 -7.85 6.11 8.19
C ALA A 31 -7.82 7.64 7.99
N SER A 32 -6.78 8.18 7.33
CA SER A 32 -6.71 9.61 6.95
C SER A 32 -7.72 10.00 5.88
N GLY A 33 -8.30 9.03 5.17
CA GLY A 33 -9.14 9.24 3.99
C GLY A 33 -8.37 9.15 2.67
N ASP A 34 -7.04 9.19 2.71
CA ASP A 34 -6.19 9.04 1.53
C ASP A 34 -6.34 7.65 0.88
N ILE A 35 -6.12 7.61 -0.44
CA ILE A 35 -6.05 6.36 -1.21
C ILE A 35 -4.60 6.04 -1.48
N CYS A 36 -4.16 4.87 -1.01
CA CYS A 36 -2.90 4.26 -1.43
C CYS A 36 -3.18 3.23 -2.52
N LEU A 37 -2.32 3.22 -3.54
CA LEU A 37 -2.31 2.18 -4.56
C LEU A 37 -1.30 1.10 -4.18
N ALA A 38 -1.74 -0.16 -4.21
CA ALA A 38 -0.87 -1.31 -3.94
C ALA A 38 -1.05 -2.36 -5.02
N LEU A 39 0.06 -2.84 -5.60
CA LEU A 39 0.04 -3.97 -6.51
C LEU A 39 0.08 -5.27 -5.70
N ASP A 40 -0.89 -6.14 -5.94
CA ASP A 40 -0.90 -7.50 -5.44
C ASP A 40 -0.74 -8.52 -6.57
N ARG A 41 0.17 -9.47 -6.35
CA ARG A 41 0.53 -10.55 -7.28
C ARG A 41 0.15 -11.92 -6.75
N ALA A 42 -0.66 -11.98 -5.69
CA ALA A 42 -1.11 -13.27 -5.17
C ALA A 42 -2.12 -13.89 -6.14
N ALA A 43 -2.24 -15.21 -6.11
CA ALA A 43 -3.24 -15.94 -6.90
C ALA A 43 -4.68 -15.48 -6.58
N GLN A 44 -4.90 -14.97 -5.36
CA GLN A 44 -6.16 -14.38 -4.95
C GLN A 44 -5.91 -13.09 -4.19
N ALA A 45 -6.30 -11.98 -4.78
CA ALA A 45 -6.23 -10.67 -4.15
C ALA A 45 -7.33 -10.50 -3.07
N PRO A 46 -7.10 -9.65 -2.06
CA PRO A 46 -8.13 -9.19 -1.13
C PRO A 46 -9.35 -8.61 -1.86
N ARG A 47 -10.54 -8.81 -1.29
CA ARG A 47 -11.80 -8.31 -1.87
C ARG A 47 -12.05 -6.87 -1.44
N ILE A 48 -12.93 -6.18 -2.17
CA ILE A 48 -13.47 -4.89 -1.73
C ILE A 48 -14.11 -5.06 -0.34
N GLY A 49 -13.84 -4.12 0.56
CA GLY A 49 -14.25 -4.15 1.97
C GLY A 49 -13.32 -4.92 2.90
N SER A 50 -12.32 -5.64 2.39
CA SER A 50 -11.33 -6.31 3.24
C SER A 50 -10.45 -5.31 3.99
N ASN A 51 -10.22 -5.56 5.27
CA ASN A 51 -9.21 -4.86 6.06
C ASN A 51 -7.83 -5.42 5.75
N VAL A 52 -6.88 -4.51 5.53
CA VAL A 52 -5.52 -4.81 5.10
C VAL A 52 -4.53 -3.90 5.83
N VAL A 53 -3.27 -4.31 5.91
CA VAL A 53 -2.17 -3.48 6.42
C VAL A 53 -1.13 -3.34 5.32
N LEU A 54 -0.91 -2.11 4.86
CA LEU A 54 0.15 -1.81 3.90
C LEU A 54 1.48 -1.68 4.65
N ALA A 55 2.49 -2.43 4.22
CA ALA A 55 3.82 -2.38 4.79
C ALA A 55 4.85 -2.25 3.67
N CYS A 56 5.89 -1.47 3.91
CA CYS A 56 7.05 -1.32 3.04
C CYS A 56 8.33 -1.40 3.87
N GLY A 57 9.40 -1.94 3.27
CA GLY A 57 10.73 -1.85 3.85
C GLY A 57 11.17 -0.38 3.90
N PRO A 58 11.84 0.09 4.97
CA PRO A 58 12.38 1.45 5.06
C PRO A 58 13.24 1.83 3.84
N GLU A 59 13.98 0.87 3.28
CA GLU A 59 14.82 1.02 2.09
C GLU A 59 14.06 1.36 0.80
N HIS A 60 12.72 1.25 0.82
CA HIS A 60 11.83 1.58 -0.30
C HIS A 60 11.05 2.88 -0.09
N LEU A 61 11.28 3.58 1.03
CA LEU A 61 10.64 4.86 1.30
C LEU A 61 11.36 5.99 0.56
N HIS A 62 10.56 6.93 0.07
CA HIS A 62 11.04 8.17 -0.54
C HIS A 62 10.52 9.34 0.30
N PHE A 63 11.42 10.20 0.74
CA PHE A 63 11.11 11.39 1.52
C PHE A 63 11.28 12.65 0.67
N PHE A 64 10.43 13.65 0.90
CA PHE A 64 10.47 14.92 0.20
C PHE A 64 10.38 16.07 1.21
N ASP A 65 11.08 17.17 0.95
CA ASP A 65 10.93 18.42 1.70
C ASP A 65 9.63 19.16 1.33
N ALA A 66 9.37 20.28 2.00
CA ALA A 66 8.16 21.07 1.80
C ALA A 66 8.10 21.73 0.40
N GLU A 67 9.26 21.92 -0.22
CA GLU A 67 9.44 22.46 -1.57
C GLU A 67 9.33 21.38 -2.66
N GLY A 68 9.17 20.11 -2.28
CA GLY A 68 9.05 18.96 -3.17
C GLY A 68 10.38 18.37 -3.62
N GLY A 69 11.50 18.81 -3.03
CA GLY A 69 12.83 18.25 -3.23
C GLY A 69 12.95 16.85 -2.61
N ALA A 70 13.50 15.90 -3.37
CA ALA A 70 13.74 14.55 -2.87
C ALA A 70 14.88 14.55 -1.84
N LEU A 71 14.61 14.07 -0.63
CA LEU A 71 15.61 13.81 0.40
C LEU A 71 16.24 12.44 0.12
N ARG A 72 17.51 12.43 -0.26
CA ARG A 72 18.28 11.18 -0.39
C ARG A 72 18.93 10.88 0.94
N GLU A 73 18.69 9.70 1.48
CA GLU A 73 19.47 9.18 2.60
C GLU A 73 20.97 9.20 2.22
N ARG A 74 21.81 9.60 3.18
CA ARG A 74 23.27 9.55 3.11
C ARG A 74 23.78 8.27 3.74
#